data_AF-A0A919ZB98-F1
#
_entry.id   AF-A0A919ZB98-F1
#
_cell.length_a   1.000
_cell.length_b   1.000
_cell.length_c   1.000
_cell.angle_alpha   90.00
_cell.angle_beta   90.00
_cell.angle_gamma   90.00
#
_symmetry.space_group_name_H-M   'P 1'
#
loop_
_entity.id
_entity.type
_entity.pdbx_description
1 polymer ?
#
loop_
_entity_poly.entity_id
_entity_poly.type
_entity_poly.pdbx_seq_one_letter_code
_entity_poly.pdbx_strand_id
1 'polypeptide(L)'
;MTYETRIQEEYQKCAGRIAELKKECEKDDELLQDLKERYLDAASNQDVAALDQVNAEIRDTSEQIQRRKDMIDSLTTNNPEVQRLAREVIDKQIKTRAVLEEKAAALHAKLLPHYKVLTEGLAELNELHQKAVSADQTVEYYKRYLNKKNLSQYGFNPLLVVSGLNLNVQYIRPLLVEGRQVYR
;
A
#
# COMPACT_ATOMS: atom_id res chain seq x y z
N MET A 1 12.78 -0.48 19.39
CA MET A 1 12.72 0.89 18.82
C MET A 1 12.50 0.73 17.31
N THR A 2 11.50 1.38 16.72
CA THR A 2 11.17 1.21 15.29
C THR A 2 12.08 2.10 14.42
N TYR A 3 12.23 1.76 13.14
CA TYR A 3 13.01 2.56 12.20
C TYR A 3 12.45 3.98 12.03
N GLU A 4 11.12 4.12 12.09
CA GLU A 4 10.45 5.43 12.08
C GLU A 4 10.86 6.31 13.27
N THR A 5 10.94 5.74 14.47
CA THR A 5 11.42 6.47 15.66
C THR A 5 12.88 6.92 15.48
N ARG A 6 13.76 6.05 14.98
CA ARG A 6 15.17 6.39 14.73
C ARG A 6 15.33 7.48 13.66
N ILE A 7 14.54 7.42 12.60
CA ILE A 7 14.53 8.44 11.54
C ILE A 7 14.06 9.79 12.11
N GLN A 8 13.01 9.81 12.93
CA GLN A 8 12.54 11.02 13.59
C GLN A 8 13.58 11.62 14.56
N GLU A 9 14.25 10.77 15.35
CA GLU A 9 15.33 11.22 16.23
C GLU A 9 16.49 11.85 15.45
N GLU A 10 16.89 11.26 14.32
CA GLU A 10 17.93 11.84 13.47
C GLU A 10 17.48 13.15 12.81
N TYR A 11 16.21 13.26 12.38
CA TYR A 11 15.66 14.54 11.92
C TYR A 11 15.70 15.62 13.00
N GLN A 12 15.38 15.27 14.26
CA GLN A 12 15.44 16.21 15.38
C GLN A 12 16.89 16.65 15.69
N LYS A 13 17.85 15.72 15.68
CA LYS A 13 19.27 16.05 15.85
C LYS A 13 19.77 16.98 14.73
N CYS A 14 19.39 16.68 13.50
CA CYS A 14 19.76 17.49 12.35
C CYS A 14 19.13 18.88 12.39
N ALA A 15 17.86 18.97 12.82
CA ALA A 15 17.19 20.25 13.04
C ALA A 15 17.93 21.11 14.09
N GLY A 16 18.39 20.50 15.19
CA GLY A 16 19.22 21.17 16.19
C GLY A 16 20.53 21.71 15.60
N ARG A 17 21.25 20.87 14.84
CA ARG A 17 22.52 21.27 14.21
C ARG A 17 22.33 22.35 13.13
N ILE A 18 21.26 22.29 12.36
CA ILE A 18 20.90 23.33 11.38
C ILE A 18 20.62 24.66 12.08
N ALA A 19 19.91 24.64 13.22
CA ALA A 19 19.64 25.85 13.98
C ALA A 19 20.93 26.50 14.53
N GLU A 20 21.89 25.70 14.98
CA GLU A 20 23.23 26.19 15.37
C GLU A 20 23.97 26.81 14.19
N LEU A 21 24.05 26.10 13.06
CA LEU A 21 24.73 26.58 11.85
C LEU A 21 24.11 27.87 11.31
N LYS A 22 22.77 28.04 11.41
CA LYS A 22 22.10 29.28 11.03
C LYS A 22 22.50 30.46 11.92
N LYS A 23 22.55 30.27 13.25
CA LYS A 23 23.04 31.31 14.17
C LYS A 23 24.51 31.67 13.93
N GLU A 24 25.31 30.67 13.58
CA GLU A 24 26.70 30.87 13.20
C GLU A 24 26.81 31.65 11.87
N CYS A 25 25.96 31.38 10.88
CA CYS A 25 25.89 32.18 9.65
C CYS A 25 25.44 33.62 9.91
N GLU A 26 24.47 33.85 10.79
CA GLU A 26 24.02 35.21 11.15
C GLU A 26 25.19 36.04 11.72
N LYS A 27 26.00 35.44 12.60
CA LYS A 27 27.20 36.09 13.16
C LYS A 27 28.28 36.36 12.10
N ASP A 28 28.50 35.42 11.18
CA ASP A 28 29.45 35.63 10.08
C ASP A 28 28.96 36.73 9.12
N ASP A 29 27.65 36.83 8.89
CA ASP A 29 27.05 37.86 8.05
C ASP A 29 27.20 39.25 8.71
N GLU A 30 27.02 39.35 10.03
CA GLU A 30 27.33 40.55 10.82
C GLU A 30 28.83 40.92 10.70
N LEU A 31 29.73 39.96 10.91
CA LEU A 31 31.18 40.16 10.75
C LEU A 31 31.55 40.61 9.32
N LEU A 32 30.90 40.03 8.31
CA LEU A 32 31.11 40.41 6.91
C LEU A 32 30.65 41.84 6.63
N GLN A 33 29.58 42.31 7.29
CA GLN A 33 29.16 43.72 7.21
C GLN A 33 30.22 44.64 7.82
N ASP A 34 30.69 44.34 9.04
CA ASP A 34 31.75 45.11 9.70
C ASP A 34 33.04 45.17 8.85
N LEU A 35 33.43 44.04 8.23
CA LEU A 35 34.59 43.99 7.36
C LEU A 35 34.40 44.83 6.08
N LYS A 36 33.19 44.89 5.53
CA LYS A 36 32.88 45.77 4.38
C LYS A 36 32.97 47.25 4.75
N GLU A 37 32.55 47.63 5.95
CA GLU A 37 32.70 49.00 6.44
C GLU A 37 34.20 49.35 6.62
N ARG A 38 34.97 48.47 7.26
CA ARG A 38 36.43 48.62 7.38
C ARG A 38 37.13 48.71 6.02
N TYR A 39 36.64 47.99 5.02
CA TYR A 39 37.15 48.06 3.65
C TYR A 39 36.91 49.45 3.03
N LEU A 40 35.71 50.01 3.20
CA LEU A 40 35.36 51.34 2.69
C LEU A 40 36.19 52.44 3.37
N ASP A 41 36.48 52.30 4.66
CA ASP A 41 37.34 53.21 5.40
C ASP A 41 38.80 53.12 4.93
N ALA A 42 39.34 51.92 4.78
CA ALA A 42 40.70 51.70 4.25
C ALA A 42 40.85 52.23 2.82
N ALA A 43 39.82 52.04 1.98
CA ALA A 43 39.77 52.57 0.61
C ALA A 43 39.79 54.10 0.57
N SER A 44 39.02 54.72 1.46
CA SER A 44 38.91 56.17 1.57
C SER A 44 40.21 56.81 2.07
N ASN A 45 40.94 56.10 2.96
CA ASN A 45 42.23 56.52 3.48
C ASN A 45 43.43 56.14 2.59
N GLN A 46 43.19 55.47 1.45
CA GLN A 46 44.22 54.97 0.53
C GLN A 46 45.27 54.06 1.21
N ASP A 47 44.87 53.35 2.26
CA ASP A 47 45.74 52.41 2.98
C ASP A 47 45.72 51.04 2.31
N VAL A 48 46.70 50.83 1.42
CA VAL A 48 46.82 49.60 0.62
C VAL A 48 47.05 48.37 1.49
N ALA A 49 47.79 48.48 2.60
CA ALA A 49 48.06 47.35 3.48
C ALA A 49 46.81 46.91 4.25
N ALA A 50 46.03 47.90 4.74
CA ALA A 50 44.75 47.62 5.38
C ALA A 50 43.71 47.05 4.39
N LEU A 51 43.70 47.51 3.14
CA LEU A 51 42.83 46.97 2.09
C LEU A 51 43.10 45.50 1.80
N ASP A 52 44.37 45.13 1.62
CA ASP A 52 44.76 43.74 1.34
C ASP A 52 44.40 42.81 2.51
N GLN A 53 44.61 43.27 3.74
CA GLN A 53 44.23 42.53 4.93
C GLN A 53 42.71 42.34 5.02
N VAL A 54 41.93 43.40 4.86
CA VAL A 54 40.46 43.32 4.96
C VAL A 54 39.88 42.47 3.82
N ASN A 55 40.46 42.52 2.62
CA ASN A 55 40.08 41.64 1.52
C ASN A 55 40.31 40.15 1.83
N ALA A 56 41.43 39.82 2.47
CA ALA A 56 41.69 38.45 2.93
C ALA A 56 40.65 38.01 3.99
N GLU A 57 40.36 38.87 4.97
CA GLU A 57 39.37 38.61 6.01
C GLU A 57 37.94 38.43 5.43
N ILE A 58 37.55 39.23 4.43
CA ILE A 58 36.26 39.11 3.72
C ILE A 58 36.18 37.79 2.97
N ARG A 59 37.24 37.39 2.28
CA ARG A 59 37.29 36.15 1.52
C ARG A 59 37.13 34.94 2.45
N ASP A 60 37.91 34.89 3.52
CA ASP A 60 37.87 33.79 4.49
C ASP A 60 36.49 33.66 5.14
N THR A 61 35.89 34.78 5.54
CA THR A 61 34.54 34.82 6.13
C THR A 61 33.49 34.37 5.11
N SER A 62 33.60 34.79 3.85
CA SER A 62 32.69 34.36 2.77
C SER A 62 32.79 32.85 2.50
N GLU A 63 34.01 32.29 2.49
CA GLU A 63 34.24 30.86 2.34
C GLU A 63 33.70 30.05 3.54
N GLN A 64 33.74 30.60 4.76
CA GLN A 64 33.11 29.98 5.94
C GLN A 64 31.58 29.96 5.83
N ILE A 65 30.96 31.07 5.44
CA ILE A 65 29.51 31.15 5.22
C ILE A 65 29.06 30.11 4.17
N GLN A 66 29.79 30.02 3.05
CA GLN A 66 29.44 29.06 1.99
C GLN A 66 29.53 27.60 2.48
N ARG A 67 30.61 27.24 3.20
CA ARG A 67 30.75 25.90 3.79
C ARG A 67 29.60 25.55 4.74
N ARG A 68 29.16 26.51 5.57
CA ARG A 68 28.02 26.30 6.49
C ARG A 68 26.70 26.15 5.74
N LYS A 69 26.48 26.89 4.65
CA LYS A 69 25.32 26.70 3.75
C LYS A 69 25.31 25.32 3.12
N ASP A 70 26.45 24.86 2.58
CA ASP A 70 26.59 23.52 2.00
C ASP A 70 26.29 22.42 3.04
N MET A 71 26.75 22.61 4.30
CA MET A 71 26.44 21.70 5.41
C MET A 71 24.94 21.70 5.75
N ILE A 72 24.28 22.86 5.81
CA ILE A 72 22.83 22.96 6.05
C ILE A 72 22.06 22.20 4.96
N ASP A 73 22.43 22.36 3.69
CA ASP A 73 21.78 21.68 2.57
C ASP A 73 21.96 20.16 2.64
N SER A 74 23.16 19.70 3.01
CA SER A 74 23.46 18.27 3.19
C SER A 74 22.61 17.64 4.31
N LEU A 75 22.40 18.37 5.42
CA LEU A 75 21.60 17.90 6.56
C LEU A 75 20.08 17.97 6.30
N THR A 76 19.66 18.85 5.40
CA THR A 76 18.23 19.07 5.09
C THR A 76 17.72 18.09 4.02
N THR A 77 18.46 17.93 2.93
CA THR A 77 17.95 17.24 1.72
C THR A 77 18.62 15.88 1.51
N ASN A 78 19.89 15.73 1.89
CA ASN A 78 20.71 14.56 1.57
C ASN A 78 21.34 13.92 2.81
N ASN A 79 20.62 13.87 3.93
CA ASN A 79 21.15 13.30 5.15
C ASN A 79 21.53 11.80 4.94
N PRO A 80 22.83 11.44 5.01
CA PRO A 80 23.28 10.10 4.66
C PRO A 80 22.73 9.02 5.61
N GLU A 81 22.57 9.33 6.90
CA GLU A 81 22.05 8.38 7.89
C GLU A 81 20.55 8.14 7.70
N VAL A 82 19.78 9.20 7.43
CA VAL A 82 18.35 9.06 7.09
C VAL A 82 18.19 8.25 5.80
N GLN A 83 19.00 8.52 4.77
CA GLN A 83 18.98 7.75 3.53
C GLN A 83 19.34 6.27 3.75
N ARG A 84 20.33 5.98 4.61
CA ARG A 84 20.71 4.61 4.99
C ARG A 84 19.56 3.90 5.70
N LEU A 85 18.96 4.53 6.72
CA LEU A 85 17.83 3.95 7.46
C LEU A 85 16.61 3.74 6.57
N ALA A 86 16.29 4.70 5.69
CA ALA A 86 15.21 4.57 4.73
C ALA A 86 15.44 3.40 3.76
N ARG A 87 16.67 3.22 3.27
CA ARG A 87 17.04 2.09 2.42
C ARG A 87 16.86 0.75 3.12
N GLU A 88 17.26 0.63 4.39
CA GLU A 88 17.04 -0.60 5.17
C GLU A 88 15.56 -0.93 5.34
N VAL A 89 14.71 0.08 5.55
CA VAL A 89 13.26 -0.11 5.63
C VAL A 89 12.71 -0.59 4.29
N ILE A 90 13.10 0.05 3.18
CA ILE A 90 12.67 -0.32 1.83
C ILE A 90 13.09 -1.76 1.52
N ASP A 91 14.34 -2.13 1.79
CA ASP A 91 14.86 -3.48 1.54
C ASP A 91 14.09 -4.54 2.35
N LYS A 92 13.74 -4.23 3.60
CA LYS A 92 12.90 -5.11 4.43
C LYS A 92 11.49 -5.27 3.83
N GLN A 93 10.89 -4.19 3.35
CA GLN A 93 9.54 -4.24 2.75
C GLN A 93 9.54 -5.00 1.41
N ILE A 94 10.57 -4.83 0.58
CA ILE A 94 10.74 -5.59 -0.67
C ILE A 94 10.82 -7.09 -0.38
N LYS A 95 11.63 -7.50 0.60
CA LYS A 95 11.73 -8.92 1.00
C LYS A 95 10.40 -9.46 1.54
N THR A 96 9.70 -8.66 2.36
CA THR A 96 8.40 -9.03 2.91
C THR A 96 7.36 -9.22 1.81
N ARG A 97 7.32 -8.29 0.84
CA ARG A 97 6.45 -8.38 -0.33
C ARG A 97 6.71 -9.66 -1.13
N ALA A 98 7.96 -10.00 -1.41
CA ALA A 98 8.31 -11.21 -2.16
C ALA A 98 7.80 -12.48 -1.46
N VAL A 99 7.97 -12.58 -0.14
CA VAL A 99 7.44 -13.71 0.66
C VAL A 99 5.91 -13.77 0.63
N LEU A 100 5.22 -12.63 0.66
CA LEU A 100 3.76 -12.58 0.57
C LEU A 100 3.26 -12.98 -0.82
N GLU A 101 3.94 -12.54 -1.89
CA GLU A 101 3.63 -12.94 -3.27
C GLU A 101 3.80 -14.46 -3.46
N GLU A 102 4.87 -15.04 -2.92
CA GLU A 102 5.10 -16.49 -2.96
C GLU A 102 3.99 -17.25 -2.22
N LYS A 103 3.60 -16.81 -1.01
CA LYS A 103 2.50 -17.40 -0.25
C LYS A 103 1.17 -17.28 -0.98
N ALA A 104 0.89 -16.14 -1.60
CA ALA A 104 -0.33 -15.92 -2.38
C ALA A 104 -0.37 -16.84 -3.60
N ALA A 105 0.74 -16.97 -4.33
CA ALA A 105 0.86 -17.88 -5.46
C ALA A 105 0.67 -19.35 -5.05
N ALA A 106 1.26 -19.77 -3.94
CA ALA A 106 1.08 -21.12 -3.40
C ALA A 106 -0.38 -21.39 -2.98
N LEU A 107 -1.02 -20.42 -2.32
CA LEU A 107 -2.43 -20.53 -1.94
C LEU A 107 -3.33 -20.61 -3.18
N HIS A 108 -3.07 -19.77 -4.18
CA HIS A 108 -3.80 -19.79 -5.45
C HIS A 108 -3.64 -21.15 -6.16
N ALA A 109 -2.41 -21.67 -6.26
CA ALA A 109 -2.14 -22.97 -6.85
C ALA A 109 -2.85 -24.11 -6.09
N LYS A 110 -2.96 -24.01 -4.76
CA LYS A 110 -3.70 -24.97 -3.93
C LYS A 110 -5.21 -24.88 -4.13
N LEU A 111 -5.77 -23.67 -4.27
CA LEU A 111 -7.21 -23.44 -4.35
C LEU A 111 -7.78 -23.62 -5.76
N LEU A 112 -6.99 -23.38 -6.81
CA LEU A 112 -7.42 -23.45 -8.19
C LEU A 112 -8.06 -24.80 -8.59
N PRO A 113 -7.53 -25.97 -8.19
CA PRO A 113 -8.16 -27.25 -8.48
C PRO A 113 -9.53 -27.40 -7.80
N HIS A 114 -9.64 -26.98 -6.53
CA HIS A 114 -10.91 -27.03 -5.79
C HIS A 114 -11.97 -26.12 -6.42
N TYR A 115 -11.57 -24.93 -6.87
CA TYR A 115 -12.45 -24.04 -7.62
C TYR A 115 -12.97 -24.70 -8.89
N LYS A 116 -12.09 -25.36 -9.67
CA LYS A 116 -12.51 -26.08 -10.90
C LYS A 116 -13.52 -27.18 -10.60
N VAL A 117 -13.21 -28.05 -9.63
CA VAL A 117 -14.11 -29.14 -9.22
C VAL A 117 -15.45 -28.60 -8.75
N LEU A 118 -15.47 -27.51 -7.98
CA LEU A 118 -16.71 -26.87 -7.53
C LEU A 118 -17.52 -26.32 -8.72
N THR A 119 -16.87 -25.65 -9.67
CA THR A 119 -17.56 -25.09 -10.85
C THR A 119 -18.13 -26.19 -11.75
N GLU A 120 -17.40 -27.30 -11.94
CA GLU A 120 -17.86 -28.46 -12.71
C GLU A 120 -19.03 -29.15 -12.00
N GLY A 121 -18.93 -29.39 -10.69
CA GLY A 121 -20.02 -29.99 -9.91
C GLY A 121 -21.28 -29.12 -9.86
N LEU A 122 -21.14 -27.79 -9.82
CA LEU A 122 -22.27 -26.86 -9.91
C LEU A 122 -22.94 -26.91 -11.30
N ALA A 123 -22.16 -27.05 -12.37
CA ALA A 123 -22.70 -27.21 -13.72
C ALA A 123 -23.50 -28.51 -13.84
N GLU A 124 -22.97 -29.63 -13.35
CA GLU A 124 -23.65 -30.93 -13.36
C GLU A 124 -24.95 -30.89 -12.52
N LEU A 125 -24.91 -30.31 -11.33
CA LEU A 125 -26.10 -30.13 -10.49
C LEU A 125 -27.18 -29.31 -11.19
N ASN A 126 -26.79 -28.27 -11.94
CA ASN A 126 -27.73 -27.47 -12.70
C ASN A 126 -28.35 -28.26 -13.88
N GLU A 127 -27.58 -29.07 -14.59
CA GLU A 127 -28.12 -29.97 -15.62
C GLU A 127 -29.11 -30.98 -15.05
N LEU A 128 -28.77 -31.61 -13.92
CA LEU A 128 -29.66 -32.53 -13.22
C LEU A 128 -30.96 -31.83 -12.77
N HIS A 129 -30.84 -30.59 -12.28
CA HIS A 129 -31.99 -29.78 -11.92
C HIS A 129 -32.90 -29.53 -13.13
N GLN A 130 -32.35 -29.13 -14.28
CA GLN A 130 -33.14 -28.91 -15.50
C GLN A 130 -33.84 -30.19 -15.97
N LYS A 131 -33.15 -31.34 -15.91
CA LYS A 131 -33.74 -32.66 -16.24
C LYS A 131 -34.89 -33.00 -15.29
N ALA A 132 -34.71 -32.79 -13.99
CA ALA A 132 -35.75 -33.03 -12.99
C ALA A 132 -36.99 -32.14 -13.25
N VAL A 133 -36.79 -30.84 -13.51
CA VAL A 133 -37.88 -29.91 -13.85
C VAL A 133 -38.62 -30.35 -15.11
N SER A 134 -37.90 -30.79 -16.16
CA SER A 134 -38.52 -31.29 -17.39
C SER A 134 -39.32 -32.57 -17.16
N ALA A 135 -38.82 -33.49 -16.34
CA ALA A 135 -39.53 -34.70 -15.94
C ALA A 135 -40.82 -34.36 -15.17
N ASP A 136 -40.74 -33.44 -14.19
CA ASP A 136 -41.90 -32.98 -13.42
C ASP A 136 -42.96 -32.35 -14.32
N GLN A 137 -42.55 -31.50 -15.28
CA GLN A 137 -43.46 -30.91 -16.26
C GLN A 137 -44.13 -31.97 -17.14
N THR A 138 -43.39 -33.00 -17.55
CA THR A 138 -43.90 -34.11 -18.35
C THR A 138 -44.92 -34.94 -17.56
N VAL A 139 -44.59 -35.26 -16.30
CA VAL A 139 -45.50 -35.95 -15.38
C VAL A 139 -46.79 -35.15 -15.21
N GLU A 140 -46.72 -33.86 -14.90
CA GLU A 140 -47.91 -33.00 -14.73
C GLU A 140 -48.73 -32.85 -16.02
N TYR A 141 -48.08 -32.86 -17.19
CA TYR A 141 -48.78 -32.89 -18.48
C TYR A 141 -49.59 -34.18 -18.65
N TYR A 142 -48.96 -35.36 -18.47
CA TYR A 142 -49.62 -36.65 -18.67
C TYR A 142 -50.64 -37.01 -17.59
N LYS A 143 -50.43 -36.52 -16.35
CA LYS A 143 -51.36 -36.67 -15.23
C LYS A 143 -52.78 -36.24 -15.59
N ARG A 144 -52.95 -35.23 -16.45
CA ARG A 144 -54.25 -34.71 -16.91
C ARG A 144 -55.08 -35.74 -17.69
N TYR A 145 -54.45 -36.78 -18.24
CA TYR A 145 -55.10 -37.82 -19.03
C TYR A 145 -55.41 -39.09 -18.21
N LEU A 146 -55.01 -39.15 -16.94
CA LEU A 146 -55.24 -40.31 -16.08
C LEU A 146 -56.51 -40.16 -15.24
N ASN A 147 -57.27 -41.25 -15.09
CA ASN A 147 -58.42 -41.29 -14.19
C ASN A 147 -57.98 -41.43 -12.72
N LYS A 148 -58.90 -41.18 -11.78
CA LYS A 148 -58.62 -41.20 -10.32
C LYS A 148 -58.03 -42.53 -9.83
N LYS A 149 -58.44 -43.67 -10.40
CA LYS A 149 -57.92 -45.00 -10.04
C LYS A 149 -56.45 -45.13 -10.42
N ASN A 150 -56.10 -44.73 -11.65
CA ASN A 150 -54.74 -44.79 -12.16
C ASN A 150 -53.82 -43.78 -11.47
N LEU A 151 -54.30 -42.56 -11.20
CA LEU A 151 -53.53 -41.55 -10.45
C LEU A 151 -53.14 -42.04 -9.06
N SER A 152 -54.10 -42.65 -8.35
CA SER A 152 -53.86 -43.24 -7.02
C SER A 152 -52.84 -44.38 -7.07
N GLN A 153 -52.88 -45.22 -8.11
CA GLN A 153 -51.92 -46.31 -8.31
C GLN A 153 -50.47 -45.84 -8.48
N TYR A 154 -50.25 -44.67 -9.09
CA TYR A 154 -48.92 -44.07 -9.22
C TYR A 154 -48.54 -43.17 -8.03
N GLY A 155 -49.32 -43.16 -6.94
CA GLY A 155 -49.02 -42.39 -5.74
C GLY A 155 -49.31 -40.88 -5.85
N PHE A 156 -49.96 -40.44 -6.94
CA PHE A 156 -50.40 -39.05 -7.09
C PHE A 156 -51.68 -38.83 -6.28
N ASN A 157 -51.52 -38.55 -4.98
CA ASN A 157 -52.64 -38.24 -4.11
C ASN A 157 -52.95 -36.73 -4.19
N PRO A 158 -54.15 -36.29 -4.57
CA PRO A 158 -54.48 -34.86 -4.72
C PRO A 158 -54.33 -34.04 -3.43
N LEU A 159 -54.22 -34.69 -2.26
CA LEU A 159 -53.97 -34.05 -0.96
C LEU A 159 -52.49 -33.89 -0.61
N LEU A 160 -51.59 -34.57 -1.33
CA LEU A 160 -50.14 -34.48 -1.16
C LEU A 160 -49.56 -33.85 -2.42
N VAL A 161 -49.48 -32.52 -2.44
CA VAL A 161 -48.59 -31.81 -3.34
C VAL A 161 -47.19 -32.25 -2.94
N VAL A 162 -46.60 -33.18 -3.69
CA VAL A 162 -45.18 -33.50 -3.54
C VAL A 162 -44.45 -32.25 -3.99
N SER A 163 -44.13 -31.39 -3.02
CA SER A 163 -43.20 -30.30 -3.17
C SER A 163 -41.91 -30.93 -3.68
N GLY A 164 -41.68 -30.83 -4.98
CA GLY A 164 -40.42 -31.24 -5.59
C GLY A 164 -39.30 -30.69 -4.74
N LEU A 165 -38.41 -31.57 -4.28
CA LEU A 165 -37.18 -31.17 -3.63
C LEU A 165 -36.46 -30.28 -4.63
N ASN A 166 -36.64 -28.97 -4.48
CA ASN A 166 -36.04 -27.99 -5.35
C ASN A 166 -34.54 -28.08 -5.06
N LEU A 167 -33.81 -28.88 -5.85
CA LEU A 167 -32.37 -29.13 -5.70
C LEU A 167 -31.59 -27.82 -5.55
N ASN A 168 -32.12 -26.72 -6.11
CA ASN A 168 -31.62 -25.36 -5.90
C ASN A 168 -31.49 -24.99 -4.42
N VAL A 169 -32.50 -25.27 -3.60
CA VAL A 169 -32.56 -24.84 -2.20
C VAL A 169 -31.70 -25.75 -1.31
N GLN A 170 -31.68 -27.06 -1.58
CA GLN A 170 -31.04 -28.03 -0.71
C GLN A 170 -29.53 -28.17 -0.95
N TYR A 171 -29.07 -28.13 -2.21
CA TYR A 171 -27.69 -28.47 -2.57
C TYR A 171 -26.93 -27.33 -3.25
N ILE A 172 -27.59 -26.53 -4.08
CA ILE A 172 -26.92 -25.45 -4.83
C ILE A 172 -26.77 -24.18 -3.99
N ARG A 173 -27.81 -23.77 -3.24
CA ARG A 173 -27.84 -22.51 -2.48
C ARG A 173 -26.72 -22.38 -1.44
N PRO A 174 -26.36 -23.41 -0.64
CA PRO A 174 -25.24 -23.30 0.31
C PRO A 174 -23.91 -22.98 -0.37
N LEU A 175 -23.65 -23.57 -1.54
CA LEU A 175 -22.42 -23.39 -2.31
C LEU A 175 -22.28 -21.99 -2.95
N LEU A 176 -23.41 -21.30 -3.17
CA LEU A 176 -23.44 -19.94 -3.72
C LEU A 176 -23.29 -18.83 -2.66
N VAL A 177 -23.60 -19.12 -1.38
CA VAL A 177 -23.54 -18.13 -0.29
C VAL A 177 -22.10 -17.88 0.17
N GLU A 178 -21.23 -18.90 0.15
CA GLU A 178 -19.81 -18.74 0.51
C GLU A 178 -19.08 -17.76 -0.44
N GLY A 179 -19.44 -17.71 -1.73
CA GLY A 179 -18.86 -16.76 -2.68
C GLY A 179 -19.13 -15.27 -2.38
N ARG A 180 -20.19 -14.93 -1.64
CA ARG A 180 -20.53 -13.52 -1.31
C ARG A 180 -19.83 -12.98 -0.06
N GLN A 181 -19.31 -13.85 0.81
CA GLN A 181 -18.62 -13.42 2.03
C GLN A 181 -17.09 -13.34 1.88
N VAL A 182 -16.51 -13.97 0.86
CA VAL A 182 -15.05 -14.03 0.66
C VAL A 182 -14.48 -12.80 -0.07
N TYR A 183 -15.30 -12.02 -0.78
CA TYR A 183 -14.90 -10.79 -1.49
C TYR A 183 -15.54 -9.52 -0.88
N ARG A 184 -15.36 -9.29 0.42
CA ARG A 184 -15.65 -8.01 1.07
C ARG A 184 -14.43 -7.48 1.80
#